data_AF-A0A935UM31-F1
#
_entry.id   AF-A0A935UM31-F1
#
_cell.length_a   1.000
_cell.length_b   1.000
_cell.length_c   1.000
_cell.angle_alpha   90.00
_cell.angle_beta   90.00
_cell.angle_gamma   90.00
#
_symmetry.space_group_name_H-M   'P 1'
#
loop_
_entity.id
_entity.type
_entity.pdbx_description
1 polymer ?
#
loop_
_entity_poly.entity_id
_entity_poly.type
_entity_poly.pdbx_seq_one_letter_code
_entity_poly.pdbx_strand_id
1 'polypeptide(L)'
;MTKTAFAYWDQRIAAVFDSARRIHIVEVESGRIVAESQATLPEDQAVQKVLLLEELGIGTLVCGAISGPLHGMVISCGIRVIPFVAGELHDVIRAWLKGELEQETFTMPGCCGRGGGRRRRTWNPAQEADEMNGKGRAGGNGRGQGRSGGQGRGGGGQGRGRMGGPQAAGVAGDCVCSNCGHREPHERGVPCMQRQCPKCGAAMTRQ
;
A
#
# COMPACT_ATOMS: atom_id res chain seq x y z
N MET A 1 29.66 -13.56 -16.99
CA MET A 1 29.80 -12.42 -16.08
C MET A 1 28.40 -11.90 -15.75
N THR A 2 28.03 -11.79 -14.48
CA THR A 2 26.73 -11.27 -14.04
C THR A 2 26.94 -9.99 -13.24
N LYS A 3 26.17 -8.94 -13.54
CA LYS A 3 26.20 -7.69 -12.78
C LYS A 3 24.98 -7.63 -11.86
N THR A 4 25.23 -7.41 -10.58
CA THR A 4 24.21 -7.31 -9.56
C THR A 4 24.30 -5.96 -8.87
N ALA A 5 23.17 -5.27 -8.76
CA ALA A 5 23.07 -4.00 -8.09
C ALA A 5 22.40 -4.16 -6.72
N PHE A 6 22.93 -3.45 -5.73
CA PHE A 6 22.41 -3.38 -4.38
C PHE A 6 22.02 -1.93 -4.10
N ALA A 7 20.74 -1.70 -3.82
CA ALA A 7 20.27 -0.39 -3.41
C ALA A 7 20.70 -0.13 -1.96
N TYR A 8 21.50 0.91 -1.72
CA TYR A 8 22.08 1.15 -0.39
C TYR A 8 22.05 2.61 0.03
N TRP A 9 22.07 2.83 1.34
CA TRP A 9 22.24 4.11 2.00
C TRP A 9 23.08 3.93 3.27
N ASP A 10 24.10 4.77 3.45
CA ASP A 10 24.97 4.80 4.63
C ASP A 10 25.44 3.40 5.09
N GLN A 11 25.96 2.63 4.13
CA GLN A 11 26.45 1.24 4.27
C GLN A 11 25.40 0.14 4.47
N ARG A 12 24.10 0.47 4.44
CA ARG A 12 23.00 -0.50 4.61
C ARG A 12 22.12 -0.61 3.38
N ILE A 13 21.42 -1.72 3.20
CA ILE A 13 20.41 -1.84 2.13
C ILE A 13 19.31 -0.81 2.36
N ALA A 14 18.96 -0.08 1.30
CA ALA A 14 17.93 0.93 1.33
C ALA A 14 16.57 0.28 1.61
N ALA A 15 15.84 0.85 2.59
CA ALA A 15 14.53 0.33 3.00
C ALA A 15 13.50 0.35 1.86
N VAL A 16 13.60 1.32 0.94
CA VAL A 16 12.77 1.42 -0.26
C VAL A 16 13.65 1.84 -1.44
N PHE A 17 13.56 1.13 -2.57
CA PHE A 17 14.29 1.42 -3.79
C PHE A 17 13.85 2.74 -4.43
N ASP A 18 12.56 3.07 -4.34
CA ASP A 18 11.97 4.28 -4.89
C ASP A 18 12.69 5.56 -4.44
N SER A 19 13.18 5.62 -3.20
CA SER A 19 13.93 6.75 -2.65
C SER A 19 15.45 6.55 -2.64
N ALA A 20 15.94 5.39 -3.08
CA ALA A 20 17.38 5.12 -3.14
C ALA A 20 18.04 6.04 -4.17
N ARG A 21 19.11 6.72 -3.73
CA ARG A 21 19.94 7.61 -4.58
C ARG A 21 21.25 6.98 -5.00
N ARG A 22 21.63 5.85 -4.42
CA ARG A 22 22.90 5.17 -4.69
C ARG A 22 22.68 3.67 -4.86
N ILE A 23 23.40 3.10 -5.80
CA ILE A 23 23.50 1.66 -6.00
C ILE A 23 24.96 1.22 -5.98
N HIS A 24 25.20 0.07 -5.38
CA HIS A 24 26.49 -0.60 -5.40
C HIS A 24 26.41 -1.74 -6.40
N ILE A 25 27.32 -1.78 -7.37
CA ILE A 25 27.30 -2.73 -8.48
C ILE A 25 28.46 -3.68 -8.27
N VAL A 26 28.13 -4.97 -8.21
CA VAL A 26 29.08 -6.05 -8.06
C VAL A 26 29.05 -6.89 -9.33
N GLU A 27 30.20 -7.03 -9.96
CA GLU A 27 30.37 -7.90 -11.11
C GLU A 27 30.92 -9.24 -10.63
N VAL A 28 30.22 -10.32 -10.96
CA VAL A 28 30.56 -11.67 -10.53
C VAL A 28 30.86 -12.57 -11.72
N GLU A 29 31.94 -13.32 -11.59
CA GLU A 29 32.32 -14.37 -12.52
C GLU A 29 32.68 -15.64 -11.74
N SER A 30 32.07 -16.76 -12.10
CA SER A 30 32.28 -18.07 -11.44
C SER A 30 32.15 -18.01 -9.90
N GLY A 31 31.21 -17.20 -9.39
CA GLY A 31 30.96 -17.04 -7.95
C GLY A 31 31.96 -16.16 -7.20
N ARG A 32 32.85 -15.44 -7.90
CA ARG A 32 33.81 -14.50 -7.32
C ARG A 32 33.55 -13.09 -7.82
N ILE A 33 33.73 -12.11 -6.94
CA ILE A 33 33.67 -10.70 -7.31
C ILE A 33 34.91 -10.36 -8.12
N VAL A 34 34.71 -9.89 -9.35
CA VAL A 34 35.79 -9.47 -10.26
C VAL A 34 35.93 -7.95 -10.32
N ALA A 35 34.83 -7.22 -10.08
CA ALA A 35 34.83 -5.77 -10.01
C ALA A 35 33.71 -5.25 -9.12
N GLU A 36 33.93 -4.08 -8.52
CA GLU A 36 32.93 -3.34 -7.76
C GLU A 36 32.93 -1.87 -8.22
N SER A 37 31.73 -1.31 -8.38
CA SER A 37 31.55 0.10 -8.74
C SER A 37 30.32 0.67 -8.05
N GLN A 38 30.19 2.00 -8.05
CA GLN A 38 29.04 2.69 -7.49
C GLN A 38 28.43 3.59 -8.53
N ALA A 39 27.11 3.69 -8.55
CA ALA A 39 26.38 4.63 -9.39
C ALA A 39 25.33 5.40 -8.59
N THR A 40 25.07 6.63 -9.03
CA THR A 40 24.04 7.50 -8.47
C THR A 40 22.78 7.36 -9.29
N LEU A 41 21.65 7.12 -8.63
CA LEU A 41 20.34 7.06 -9.27
C LEU A 41 19.72 8.47 -9.33
N PRO A 42 19.05 8.84 -10.43
CA PRO A 42 18.31 10.10 -10.54
C PRO A 42 17.14 10.13 -9.55
N GLU A 43 16.86 11.27 -8.93
CA GLU A 43 15.91 11.38 -7.82
C GLU A 43 14.43 11.29 -8.26
N ASP A 44 14.07 11.98 -9.35
CA ASP A 44 12.67 12.35 -9.58
C ASP A 44 11.91 11.52 -10.62
N GLN A 45 12.56 10.58 -11.32
CA GLN A 45 11.91 9.82 -12.39
C GLN A 45 12.19 8.32 -12.31
N ALA A 46 11.14 7.58 -11.96
CA ALA A 46 11.14 6.11 -11.92
C ALA A 46 11.64 5.49 -13.24
N VAL A 47 11.21 6.03 -14.39
CA VAL A 47 11.64 5.57 -15.72
C VAL A 47 13.14 5.77 -15.93
N GLN A 48 13.69 6.93 -15.56
CA GLN A 48 15.12 7.21 -15.72
C GLN A 48 15.98 6.29 -14.85
N LYS A 49 15.51 5.92 -13.65
CA LYS A 49 16.18 4.90 -12.83
C LYS A 49 16.28 3.57 -13.58
N VAL A 50 15.20 3.13 -14.22
CA VAL A 50 15.18 1.86 -14.96
C VAL A 50 16.10 1.91 -16.17
N LEU A 51 16.05 3.00 -16.94
CA LEU A 51 16.94 3.19 -18.09
C LEU A 51 18.41 3.16 -17.67
N LEU A 52 18.76 3.82 -16.56
CA LEU A 52 20.13 3.77 -16.03
C LEU A 52 20.53 2.34 -15.61
N LEU A 53 19.62 1.58 -15.00
CA LEU A 53 19.90 0.18 -14.64
C LEU A 53 20.17 -0.68 -15.89
N GLU A 54 19.42 -0.45 -16.96
CA GLU A 54 19.58 -1.11 -18.25
C GLU A 54 20.90 -0.70 -18.94
N GLU A 55 21.23 0.59 -18.98
CA GLU A 55 22.48 1.13 -19.52
C GLU A 55 23.72 0.55 -18.80
N LEU A 56 23.62 0.35 -17.48
CA LEU A 56 24.68 -0.26 -16.67
C LEU A 56 24.79 -1.79 -16.88
N GLY A 57 23.84 -2.40 -17.59
CA GLY A 57 23.80 -3.83 -17.87
C GLY A 57 23.54 -4.67 -16.63
N ILE A 58 22.72 -4.18 -15.70
CA ILE A 58 22.41 -4.87 -14.45
C ILE A 58 21.42 -6.01 -14.71
N GLY A 59 21.79 -7.23 -14.35
CA GLY A 59 20.93 -8.41 -14.51
C GLY A 59 20.14 -8.76 -13.26
N THR A 60 20.56 -8.30 -12.08
CA THR A 60 19.87 -8.55 -10.81
C THR A 60 19.92 -7.33 -9.91
N LEU A 61 18.78 -6.97 -9.30
CA LEU A 61 18.65 -5.88 -8.35
C LEU A 61 18.22 -6.45 -6.99
N VAL A 62 19.02 -6.18 -5.96
CA VAL A 62 18.73 -6.51 -4.56
C VAL A 62 18.33 -5.22 -3.83
N CYS A 63 17.16 -5.22 -3.21
CA CYS A 63 16.63 -4.06 -2.50
C CYS A 63 15.70 -4.44 -1.34
N GLY A 64 15.37 -3.46 -0.51
CA GLY A 64 14.30 -3.58 0.50
C GLY A 64 12.92 -3.62 -0.17
N ALA A 65 12.10 -2.60 0.01
CA ALA A 65 10.82 -2.49 -0.68
C ALA A 65 10.98 -1.81 -2.06
N ILE A 66 10.04 -2.05 -2.96
CA ILE A 66 9.94 -1.39 -4.26
C ILE A 66 8.46 -1.23 -4.60
N SER A 67 8.06 -0.08 -5.13
CA SER A 67 6.66 0.11 -5.54
C SER A 67 6.29 -0.81 -6.71
N GLY A 68 5.02 -1.25 -6.74
CA GLY A 68 4.49 -2.12 -7.81
C GLY A 68 4.75 -1.61 -9.23
N PRO A 69 4.49 -0.32 -9.54
CA PRO A 69 4.79 0.24 -10.86
C PRO A 69 6.27 0.16 -11.23
N LEU A 70 7.17 0.54 -10.32
CA LEU A 70 8.62 0.50 -10.55
C LEU A 70 9.13 -0.93 -10.70
N HIS A 71 8.64 -1.85 -9.86
CA HIS A 71 8.93 -3.27 -9.97
C HIS A 71 8.52 -3.86 -11.32
N GLY A 72 7.33 -3.51 -11.81
CA GLY A 72 6.84 -3.94 -13.13
C GLY A 72 7.73 -3.46 -14.27
N MET A 73 8.18 -2.20 -14.22
CA MET A 73 9.10 -1.65 -15.22
C MET A 73 10.46 -2.36 -15.21
N VAL A 74 11.05 -2.56 -14.03
CA VAL A 74 12.36 -3.23 -13.88
C VAL A 74 12.34 -4.66 -14.42
N ILE A 75 11.28 -5.43 -14.10
CA ILE A 75 11.11 -6.79 -14.63
C ILE A 75 10.92 -6.78 -16.15
N SER A 76 10.24 -5.77 -16.70
CA SER A 76 9.97 -5.68 -18.14
C SER A 76 11.26 -5.43 -18.95
N CYS A 77 12.27 -4.83 -18.34
CA CYS A 77 13.63 -4.71 -18.90
C CYS A 77 14.48 -5.99 -18.73
N GLY A 78 13.91 -7.07 -18.18
CA GLY A 78 14.61 -8.34 -17.97
C GLY A 78 15.51 -8.39 -16.72
N ILE A 79 15.37 -7.42 -15.82
CA ILE A 79 16.16 -7.36 -14.59
C ILE A 79 15.46 -8.19 -13.50
N ARG A 80 16.16 -9.17 -12.92
CA ARG A 80 15.66 -9.96 -11.79
C ARG A 80 15.65 -9.09 -10.53
N VAL A 81 14.51 -8.95 -9.87
CA VAL A 81 14.42 -8.21 -8.59
C VAL A 81 14.34 -9.18 -7.42
N ILE A 82 15.15 -8.94 -6.39
CA ILE A 82 15.12 -9.62 -5.09
C ILE A 82 14.71 -8.56 -4.05
N PRO A 83 13.40 -8.42 -3.78
CA PRO A 83 12.90 -7.48 -2.78
C PRO A 83 12.95 -8.08 -1.37
N PHE A 84 12.60 -7.25 -0.40
CA PHE A 84 12.49 -7.52 1.04
C PHE A 84 13.80 -7.85 1.74
N VAL A 85 14.92 -7.36 1.21
CA VAL A 85 16.23 -7.52 1.83
C VAL A 85 16.55 -6.34 2.74
N ALA A 86 16.98 -6.63 3.96
CA ALA A 86 17.49 -5.66 4.93
C ALA A 86 18.81 -6.16 5.53
N GLY A 87 19.71 -5.24 5.84
CA GLY A 87 21.00 -5.57 6.45
C GLY A 87 22.10 -4.61 6.01
N GLU A 88 23.31 -4.87 6.51
CA GLU A 88 24.52 -4.19 6.06
C GLU A 88 24.89 -4.64 4.63
N LEU A 89 25.35 -3.71 3.81
CA LEU A 89 25.63 -3.93 2.39
C LEU A 89 26.62 -5.10 2.19
N HIS A 90 27.72 -5.10 2.93
CA HIS A 90 28.76 -6.14 2.81
C HIS A 90 28.26 -7.51 3.27
N ASP A 91 27.43 -7.58 4.30
CA ASP A 91 26.85 -8.83 4.79
C ASP A 91 25.88 -9.41 3.76
N VAL A 92 25.05 -8.55 3.17
CA VAL A 92 24.10 -8.92 2.13
C VAL A 92 24.82 -9.39 0.87
N ILE A 93 25.90 -8.73 0.44
CA ILE A 93 26.71 -9.18 -0.71
C ILE A 93 27.31 -10.56 -0.43
N ARG A 94 27.87 -10.78 0.77
CA ARG A 94 28.44 -12.09 1.16
C ARG A 94 27.38 -13.19 1.19
N ALA A 95 26.21 -12.90 1.75
CA ALA A 95 25.09 -13.85 1.77
C ALA A 95 24.56 -14.14 0.37
N TRP A 96 24.49 -13.12 -0.50
CA TRP A 96 24.09 -13.28 -1.90
C TRP A 96 25.03 -14.20 -2.68
N LEU A 97 26.34 -14.04 -2.53
CA LEU A 97 27.33 -14.93 -3.17
C LEU A 97 27.18 -16.39 -2.73
N LYS A 98 26.74 -16.63 -1.49
CA LYS A 98 26.49 -17.97 -0.95
C LYS A 98 25.11 -18.53 -1.28
N GLY A 99 24.21 -17.73 -1.86
CA GLY A 99 22.80 -18.11 -2.06
C GLY A 99 21.97 -18.13 -0.77
N GLU A 100 22.41 -17.40 0.26
CA GLU A 100 21.85 -17.41 1.62
C GLU A 100 20.94 -16.21 1.93
N LEU A 101 20.56 -15.41 0.92
CA LEU A 101 19.69 -14.23 1.14
C LEU A 101 18.28 -14.57 1.65
N GLU A 102 17.83 -15.81 1.45
CA GLU A 102 16.51 -16.26 1.88
C GLU A 102 16.44 -16.56 3.39
N GLN A 103 17.56 -16.41 4.11
CA GLN A 103 17.57 -16.55 5.57
C GLN A 103 16.75 -15.42 6.24
N GLU A 104 16.03 -15.76 7.31
CA GLU A 104 15.19 -14.83 8.07
C GLU A 104 15.96 -13.59 8.57
N THR A 105 17.28 -13.68 8.72
CA THR A 105 18.18 -12.60 9.17
C THR A 105 18.23 -11.41 8.24
N PHE A 106 18.07 -11.62 6.93
CA PHE A 106 18.08 -10.56 5.93
C PHE A 106 16.68 -10.17 5.45
N THR A 107 15.64 -10.80 5.99
CA THR A 107 14.26 -10.52 5.60
C THR A 107 13.72 -9.30 6.35
N MET A 108 13.21 -8.31 5.61
CA MET A 108 12.54 -7.14 6.18
C MET A 108 11.37 -7.57 7.09
N PRO A 109 11.37 -7.20 8.38
CA PRO A 109 10.23 -7.48 9.26
C PRO A 109 9.02 -6.67 8.82
N GLY A 110 7.85 -7.32 8.74
CA GLY A 110 6.57 -6.65 8.55
C GLY A 110 5.96 -6.67 7.14
N CYS A 111 6.63 -7.21 6.12
CA CYS A 111 5.98 -7.43 4.83
C CYS A 111 5.23 -8.77 4.74
N CYS A 112 5.55 -9.71 5.64
CA CYS A 112 4.93 -11.03 5.71
C CYS A 112 4.40 -11.33 7.12
N GLY A 113 3.25 -10.75 7.49
CA GLY A 113 2.36 -11.37 8.49
C GLY A 113 2.03 -10.57 9.75
N ARG A 114 0.84 -9.95 9.75
CA ARG A 114 -0.25 -10.06 10.75
C ARG A 114 -1.25 -8.91 10.57
N GLY A 115 -2.04 -9.01 9.51
CA GLY A 115 -3.13 -8.08 9.22
C GLY A 115 -4.08 -8.70 8.22
N GLY A 116 -4.93 -9.61 8.69
CA GLY A 116 -5.91 -10.28 7.86
C GLY A 116 -6.80 -9.28 7.10
N GLY A 117 -6.92 -9.51 5.80
CA GLY A 117 -8.15 -9.20 5.08
C GLY A 117 -8.16 -7.93 4.23
N ARG A 118 -7.39 -7.89 3.14
CA ARG A 118 -7.92 -7.49 1.82
C ARG A 118 -7.34 -8.39 0.73
N ARG A 119 -8.14 -9.41 0.40
CA ARG A 119 -8.26 -10.14 -0.86
C ARG A 119 -7.05 -10.09 -1.80
N ARG A 120 -6.57 -11.29 -2.16
CA ARG A 120 -6.02 -11.61 -3.49
C ARG A 120 -6.68 -10.72 -4.56
N ARG A 121 -6.00 -9.65 -4.94
CA ARG A 121 -6.12 -9.08 -6.28
C ARG A 121 -4.80 -9.42 -6.93
N THR A 122 -4.86 -10.40 -7.82
CA THR A 122 -3.92 -10.55 -8.92
C THR A 122 -3.72 -9.15 -9.50
N TRP A 123 -2.50 -8.63 -9.40
CA TRP A 123 -2.14 -7.30 -9.88
C TRP A 123 -2.24 -7.34 -11.41
N ASN A 124 -3.24 -6.67 -11.99
CA ASN A 124 -3.40 -6.54 -13.44
C ASN A 124 -3.20 -5.06 -13.80
N PRO A 125 -2.08 -4.68 -14.46
CA PRO A 125 -1.71 -3.29 -14.72
C PRO A 125 -2.57 -2.59 -15.79
N ALA A 126 -3.61 -3.23 -16.34
CA ALA A 126 -4.42 -2.70 -17.44
C ALA A 126 -5.68 -1.92 -17.03
N GLN A 127 -5.97 -1.69 -15.74
CA GLN A 127 -7.27 -1.16 -15.30
C GLN A 127 -7.26 0.24 -14.67
N GLU A 128 -6.11 0.89 -14.49
CA GLU A 128 -6.04 2.19 -13.79
C GLU A 128 -6.29 3.43 -14.68
N ALA A 129 -6.64 3.25 -15.95
CA ALA A 129 -6.89 4.39 -16.86
C ALA A 129 -8.35 4.90 -16.90
N ASP A 130 -9.33 4.23 -16.29
CA ASP A 130 -10.77 4.53 -16.52
C ASP A 130 -11.56 5.03 -15.29
N GLU A 131 -10.98 5.03 -14.08
CA GLU A 131 -11.69 5.46 -12.86
C GLU A 131 -11.51 6.96 -12.52
N MET A 132 -11.17 7.80 -13.50
CA MET A 132 -11.02 9.26 -13.31
C MET A 132 -12.00 10.13 -14.10
N ASN A 133 -13.06 9.57 -14.70
CA ASN A 133 -14.08 10.41 -15.34
C ASN A 133 -15.48 10.19 -14.75
N GLY A 134 -15.86 11.08 -13.83
CA GLY A 134 -17.24 11.18 -13.37
C GLY A 134 -18.16 11.59 -14.52
N LYS A 135 -19.08 10.71 -14.90
CA LYS A 135 -20.31 11.05 -15.63
C LYS A 135 -21.40 10.02 -15.30
N GLY A 136 -22.52 10.52 -14.79
CA GLY A 136 -23.60 9.70 -14.27
C GLY A 136 -24.54 9.10 -15.32
N ARG A 137 -25.53 8.40 -14.74
CA ARG A 137 -26.89 8.10 -15.22
C ARG A 137 -27.09 6.95 -16.23
N ALA A 138 -27.99 6.07 -15.76
CA ALA A 138 -29.11 5.45 -16.47
C ALA A 138 -28.82 4.31 -17.45
N GLY A 139 -29.58 3.23 -17.30
CA GLY A 139 -29.66 2.14 -18.27
C GLY A 139 -30.39 0.92 -17.75
N GLY A 140 -31.70 1.03 -17.54
CA GLY A 140 -32.57 -0.14 -17.52
C GLY A 140 -32.81 -0.64 -18.95
N ASN A 141 -32.84 -1.95 -19.15
CA ASN A 141 -33.90 -2.66 -19.88
C ASN A 141 -33.58 -4.17 -19.94
N GLY A 142 -34.50 -4.97 -19.42
CA GLY A 142 -34.53 -6.42 -19.61
C GLY A 142 -35.95 -6.92 -19.34
N ARG A 143 -36.79 -6.89 -20.37
CA ARG A 143 -38.17 -7.42 -20.40
C ARG A 143 -38.14 -8.94 -20.62
N GLY A 144 -39.10 -9.65 -20.01
CA GLY A 144 -39.51 -11.02 -20.40
C GLY A 144 -39.82 -11.91 -19.19
N GLN A 145 -41.03 -11.83 -18.62
CA GLN A 145 -42.20 -12.70 -18.90
C GLN A 145 -42.02 -14.18 -18.53
N GLY A 146 -42.63 -14.57 -17.41
CA GLY A 146 -42.84 -15.96 -17.01
C GLY A 146 -43.79 -16.04 -15.81
N ARG A 147 -45.07 -16.32 -16.06
CA ARG A 147 -46.14 -16.50 -15.07
C ARG A 147 -45.93 -17.82 -14.31
N SER A 148 -46.01 -17.82 -12.98
CA SER A 148 -46.91 -18.67 -12.18
C SER A 148 -46.43 -18.87 -10.73
N GLY A 149 -47.35 -18.61 -9.81
CA GLY A 149 -47.56 -19.29 -8.52
C GLY A 149 -46.37 -19.70 -7.65
N GLY A 150 -46.16 -18.97 -6.55
CA GLY A 150 -45.39 -19.47 -5.42
C GLY A 150 -45.31 -18.45 -4.29
N GLN A 151 -46.22 -18.55 -3.32
CA GLN A 151 -46.16 -17.81 -2.07
C GLN A 151 -44.90 -18.21 -1.30
N GLY A 152 -43.94 -17.29 -1.19
CA GLY A 152 -42.73 -17.44 -0.39
C GLY A 152 -42.26 -16.06 0.06
N ARG A 153 -42.27 -15.84 1.38
CA ARG A 153 -41.95 -14.57 2.04
C ARG A 153 -40.51 -14.12 1.72
N GLY A 154 -40.37 -13.20 0.77
CA GLY A 154 -39.13 -12.52 0.42
C GLY A 154 -39.06 -11.12 1.03
N GLY A 155 -38.22 -10.93 2.05
CA GLY A 155 -37.81 -9.62 2.56
C GLY A 155 -36.32 -9.44 2.29
N GLY A 156 -35.98 -8.48 1.43
CA GLY A 156 -34.67 -8.34 0.80
C GLY A 156 -33.49 -8.22 1.78
N GLY A 157 -32.55 -9.15 1.65
CA GLY A 157 -31.20 -9.05 2.22
C GLY A 157 -30.41 -7.94 1.53
N GLN A 158 -30.60 -6.71 1.99
CA GLN A 158 -29.66 -5.62 1.75
C GLN A 158 -28.46 -5.85 2.65
N GLY A 159 -27.39 -6.42 2.07
CA GLY A 159 -26.09 -6.53 2.70
C GLY A 159 -25.55 -5.14 3.04
N ARG A 160 -25.90 -4.64 4.23
CA ARG A 160 -25.34 -3.44 4.82
C ARG A 160 -23.88 -3.70 5.16
N GLY A 161 -23.03 -2.85 4.60
CA GLY A 161 -21.61 -2.83 4.89
C GLY A 161 -21.31 -2.65 6.38
N ARG A 162 -20.28 -3.37 6.81
CA ARG A 162 -19.23 -2.93 7.74
C ARG A 162 -19.71 -2.08 8.93
N MET A 163 -20.26 -2.75 9.94
CA MET A 163 -20.05 -2.35 11.32
C MET A 163 -18.55 -2.50 11.65
N GLY A 164 -17.90 -1.39 11.98
CA GLY A 164 -16.47 -1.34 12.33
C GLY A 164 -15.98 0.10 12.43
N GLY A 165 -16.73 0.96 13.11
CA GLY A 165 -16.29 2.28 13.55
C GLY A 165 -15.82 2.22 15.01
N PRO A 166 -14.85 3.04 15.42
CA PRO A 166 -14.11 2.86 16.66
C PRO A 166 -15.00 3.06 17.89
N GLN A 167 -15.25 1.97 18.61
CA GLN A 167 -15.61 2.00 20.03
C GLN A 167 -14.35 2.36 20.82
N ALA A 168 -14.05 3.65 20.89
CA ALA A 168 -13.16 4.22 21.91
C ALA A 168 -13.30 5.76 21.94
N ALA A 169 -14.49 6.26 22.28
CA ALA A 169 -14.68 7.69 22.58
C ALA A 169 -15.67 7.87 23.74
N GLY A 170 -15.17 7.64 24.95
CA GLY A 170 -15.65 8.22 26.22
C GLY A 170 -17.14 8.15 26.51
N VAL A 171 -17.51 7.38 27.54
CA VAL A 171 -18.85 7.29 28.12
C VAL A 171 -19.25 8.56 28.90
N ALA A 172 -18.43 9.63 28.84
CA ALA A 172 -18.69 10.91 29.46
C ALA A 172 -18.28 12.05 28.50
N GLY A 173 -19.15 13.03 28.37
CA GLY A 173 -18.96 14.26 27.59
C GLY A 173 -20.23 15.09 27.71
N ASP A 174 -20.11 16.40 27.79
CA ASP A 174 -21.27 17.29 27.85
C ASP A 174 -21.55 17.83 26.45
N CYS A 175 -22.82 17.82 26.06
CA CYS A 175 -23.28 18.61 24.93
C CYS A 175 -23.39 20.07 25.38
N VAL A 176 -22.71 20.98 24.68
CA VAL A 176 -22.72 22.42 24.94
C VAL A 176 -23.29 23.16 23.73
N CYS A 177 -24.24 24.06 23.96
CA CYS A 177 -24.77 24.93 22.93
C CYS A 177 -23.79 26.07 22.62
N SER A 178 -23.38 26.21 21.37
CA SER A 178 -22.49 27.29 20.91
C SER A 178 -23.14 28.68 20.94
N ASN A 179 -24.48 28.75 20.93
CA ASN A 179 -25.20 30.02 20.86
C ASN A 179 -25.56 30.61 22.24
N CYS A 180 -25.80 29.76 23.25
CA CYS A 180 -26.20 30.22 24.59
C CYS A 180 -25.40 29.63 25.76
N GLY A 181 -24.43 28.74 25.48
CA GLY A 181 -23.56 28.15 26.51
C GLY A 181 -24.22 27.10 27.40
N HIS A 182 -25.46 26.69 27.13
CA HIS A 182 -26.14 25.66 27.92
C HIS A 182 -25.46 24.30 27.79
N ARG A 183 -25.24 23.62 28.93
CA ARG A 183 -24.57 22.32 29.03
C ARG A 183 -25.55 21.25 29.48
N GLU A 184 -25.51 20.09 28.84
CA GLU A 184 -26.32 18.92 29.18
C GLU A 184 -25.48 17.64 29.01
N PRO A 185 -25.61 16.64 29.89
CA PRO A 185 -24.90 15.38 29.72
C PRO A 185 -25.27 14.71 28.38
N HIS A 186 -24.26 14.22 27.66
CA HIS A 186 -24.47 13.51 26.40
C HIS A 186 -25.21 12.18 26.63
N GLU A 187 -26.33 12.00 25.92
CA GLU A 187 -27.05 10.72 25.91
C GLU A 187 -26.51 9.76 24.86
N ARG A 188 -26.32 8.50 25.27
CA ARG A 188 -25.82 7.45 24.39
C ARG A 188 -26.80 7.20 23.24
N GLY A 189 -26.27 7.18 22.03
CA GLY A 189 -27.05 6.88 20.82
C GLY A 189 -27.55 8.11 20.07
N VAL A 190 -27.45 9.31 20.64
CA VAL A 190 -27.82 10.56 19.96
C VAL A 190 -26.61 11.49 19.87
N PRO A 191 -26.03 11.74 18.68
CA PRO A 191 -24.97 12.72 18.51
C PRO A 191 -25.41 14.11 19.02
N CYS A 192 -24.54 14.85 19.73
CA CYS A 192 -24.90 16.18 20.26
C CYS A 192 -25.45 17.12 19.17
N MET A 193 -24.94 17.00 17.93
CA MET A 193 -25.37 17.81 16.78
C MET A 193 -26.82 17.57 16.35
N GLN A 194 -27.43 16.45 16.76
CA GLN A 194 -28.84 16.15 16.48
C GLN A 194 -29.79 16.63 17.60
N ARG A 195 -29.25 17.06 18.75
CA ARG A 195 -30.04 17.65 19.85
C ARG A 195 -30.19 19.16 19.65
N GLN A 196 -31.39 19.65 19.92
CA GLN A 196 -31.70 21.08 19.92
C GLN A 196 -31.61 21.61 21.35
N CYS A 197 -30.98 22.77 21.51
CA CYS A 197 -30.87 23.41 22.81
C CYS A 197 -32.26 23.86 23.34
N PRO A 198 -32.66 23.51 24.57
CA PRO A 198 -33.96 23.91 25.13
C PRO A 198 -34.08 25.42 25.36
N LYS A 199 -32.97 26.17 25.37
CA LYS A 199 -32.98 27.62 25.58
C LYS A 199 -33.10 28.43 24.28
N CYS A 200 -32.57 27.92 23.16
CA CYS A 200 -32.45 28.72 21.93
C CYS A 200 -32.65 27.94 20.63
N GLY A 201 -32.96 26.64 20.69
CA GLY A 201 -33.24 25.79 19.52
C GLY A 201 -32.03 25.41 18.65
N ALA A 202 -30.84 25.96 18.92
CA ALA A 202 -29.63 25.69 18.13
C ALA A 202 -29.08 24.27 18.36
N ALA A 203 -28.42 23.70 17.35
CA ALA A 203 -27.76 22.41 17.46
C ALA A 203 -26.60 22.44 18.49
N MET A 204 -26.45 21.38 19.27
CA MET A 204 -25.43 21.30 20.32
C MET A 204 -24.13 20.65 19.83
N THR A 205 -23.00 21.00 20.46
CA THR A 205 -21.67 20.46 20.12
C THR A 205 -21.10 19.69 21.31
N ARG A 206 -20.33 18.63 21.07
CA ARG A 206 -19.69 17.84 22.14
C ARG A 206 -18.44 18.58 22.65
N GLN A 207 -18.31 18.76 23.97
CA GLN A 207 -17.06 19.10 24.64
C GLN A 207 -16.53 17.91 25.45
#